data_AF-G8QSU3-F1
#
_entry.id   AF-G8QSU3-F1
#
_cell.length_a   1.000
_cell.length_b   1.000
_cell.length_c   1.000
_cell.angle_alpha   90.00
_cell.angle_beta   90.00
_cell.angle_gamma   90.00
#
_symmetry.space_group_name_H-M   'P 1'
#
loop_
_entity.id
_entity.type
_entity.pdbx_description
1 polymer ?
#
loop_
_entity_poly.entity_id
_entity_poly.type
_entity_poly.pdbx_seq_one_letter_code
_entity_poly.pdbx_strand_id
1 'polypeptide(L)'
;MKNTLLRRSVAILVMITIVTIGLFAETTSAGNVKFITAGPNVEAKLEAGYSLKIPMMQGDGPLFSGNNLKVKGLVGVSPVAATVSLDAILTPIAVIELNLGASFGTGWDFGLLDLEGLRLSTGGIGTALSSDQLGGMYYKVKAGAAFQFDTAAIFPGDWTSVVLRTYHELNYQGYTNADKNIAWEYETSGAMENGFNYKGEYLVGYQMPIKLNMVAVLLETYAFDMFPVTAHPFLYDLGLVMNYAFTDSLNLTVIPQVTTVQKDAVTREISYKDLSFKRVALMLNYSF
;
A
#
# COMPACT_ATOMS: atom_id res chain seq x y z
N MET A 1 -37.16 8.50 1.78
CA MET A 1 -37.37 7.09 1.34
C MET A 1 -36.15 6.45 0.65
N LYS A 2 -35.30 7.15 -0.11
CA LYS A 2 -34.12 6.56 -0.78
C LYS A 2 -32.99 6.09 0.18
N ASN A 3 -32.70 6.84 1.25
CA ASN A 3 -31.61 6.49 2.19
C ASN A 3 -31.86 5.21 3.01
N THR A 4 -33.11 4.88 3.28
CA THR A 4 -33.48 3.66 4.02
C THR A 4 -33.38 2.41 3.17
N LEU A 5 -33.63 2.50 1.86
CA LEU A 5 -33.43 1.41 0.90
C LEU A 5 -31.94 1.11 0.72
N LEU A 6 -31.09 2.14 0.53
CA LEU A 6 -29.64 1.95 0.37
C LEU A 6 -29.00 1.32 1.62
N ARG A 7 -29.36 1.78 2.82
CA ARG A 7 -28.87 1.19 4.09
C ARG A 7 -29.32 -0.27 4.27
N ARG A 8 -30.55 -0.61 3.84
CA ARG A 8 -31.05 -1.99 3.86
C ARG A 8 -30.33 -2.86 2.83
N SER A 9 -30.07 -2.36 1.64
CA SER A 9 -29.30 -3.07 0.61
C SER A 9 -27.86 -3.34 1.04
N VAL A 10 -27.18 -2.35 1.65
CA VAL A 10 -25.83 -2.54 2.21
C VAL A 10 -25.84 -3.52 3.39
N ALA A 11 -26.81 -3.41 4.29
CA ALA A 11 -26.93 -4.35 5.42
C ALA A 11 -27.23 -5.79 4.96
N ILE A 12 -28.06 -5.95 3.93
CA ILE A 12 -28.34 -7.26 3.30
C ILE A 12 -27.10 -7.78 2.58
N LEU A 13 -26.37 -6.95 1.84
CA LEU A 13 -25.11 -7.35 1.21
C LEU A 13 -24.08 -7.78 2.26
N VAL A 14 -23.92 -7.01 3.34
CA VAL A 14 -23.03 -7.34 4.47
C VAL A 14 -23.47 -8.63 5.14
N MET A 15 -24.77 -8.85 5.39
CA MET A 15 -25.27 -10.11 5.93
C MET A 15 -25.08 -11.29 4.98
N ILE A 16 -25.32 -11.13 3.68
CA ILE A 16 -25.06 -12.19 2.68
C ILE A 16 -23.56 -12.49 2.64
N THR A 17 -22.70 -11.48 2.78
CA THR A 17 -21.24 -11.66 2.84
C THR A 17 -20.84 -12.40 4.13
N ILE A 18 -21.41 -12.04 5.29
CA ILE A 18 -21.15 -12.71 6.58
C ILE A 18 -21.69 -14.16 6.60
N VAL A 19 -22.87 -14.40 6.03
CA VAL A 19 -23.49 -15.73 5.96
C VAL A 19 -22.77 -16.63 4.95
N THR A 20 -22.23 -16.08 3.86
CA THR A 20 -21.41 -16.86 2.92
C THR A 20 -20.02 -17.19 3.46
N ILE A 21 -19.43 -16.36 4.32
CA ILE A 21 -18.16 -16.67 5.02
C ILE A 21 -18.28 -17.94 5.87
N GLY A 22 -19.46 -18.22 6.43
CA GLY A 22 -19.73 -19.44 7.22
C GLY A 22 -19.85 -20.74 6.42
N LEU A 23 -19.85 -20.69 5.07
CA LEU A 23 -20.02 -21.86 4.20
C LEU A 23 -18.70 -22.46 3.69
N PHE A 24 -17.55 -21.83 3.98
CA PHE A 24 -16.24 -22.30 3.53
C PHE A 24 -15.47 -22.96 4.68
N ALA A 25 -15.45 -24.29 4.70
CA ALA A 25 -14.88 -25.15 5.73
C ALA A 25 -13.35 -25.01 5.93
N GLU A 26 -12.66 -24.19 5.13
CA GLU A 26 -11.20 -24.02 5.14
C GLU A 26 -10.77 -22.53 5.16
N THR A 27 -11.64 -21.63 5.63
CA THR A 27 -11.26 -20.22 5.77
C THR A 27 -10.16 -20.09 6.84
N THR A 28 -8.99 -19.62 6.43
CA THR A 28 -7.89 -19.33 7.36
C THR A 28 -7.85 -17.85 7.67
N SER A 29 -7.65 -17.51 8.94
CA SER A 29 -7.46 -16.14 9.40
C SER A 29 -6.04 -15.93 9.91
N ALA A 30 -5.54 -14.70 9.74
CA ALA A 30 -4.27 -14.28 10.32
C ALA A 30 -4.32 -12.81 10.69
N GLY A 31 -3.84 -12.48 11.88
CA GLY A 31 -3.65 -11.13 12.38
C GLY A 31 -2.18 -10.71 12.31
N ASN A 32 -1.93 -9.41 12.20
CA ASN A 32 -0.61 -8.85 12.46
C ASN A 32 -0.68 -7.44 13.06
N VAL A 33 0.42 -7.06 13.71
CA VAL A 33 0.73 -5.68 14.05
C VAL A 33 2.09 -5.33 13.45
N LYS A 34 2.18 -4.17 12.82
CA LYS A 34 3.38 -3.64 12.19
C LYS A 34 3.73 -2.29 12.76
N PHE A 35 4.99 -2.11 13.12
CA PHE A 35 5.57 -0.80 13.36
C PHE A 35 6.53 -0.46 12.23
N ILE A 36 6.22 0.62 11.52
CA ILE A 36 7.00 1.14 10.39
C ILE A 36 7.62 2.46 10.84
N THR A 37 8.91 2.63 10.60
CA THR A 37 9.56 3.92 10.77
C THR A 37 10.60 4.16 9.69
N ALA A 38 10.84 5.40 9.32
CA ALA A 38 11.93 5.75 8.44
C ALA A 38 12.65 7.02 8.92
N GLY A 39 13.90 7.17 8.49
CA GLY A 39 14.72 8.37 8.72
C GLY A 39 15.59 8.66 7.49
N PRO A 40 16.02 9.92 7.26
CA PRO A 40 16.14 10.99 8.26
C PRO A 40 14.87 11.80 8.53
N ASN A 41 13.92 11.83 7.60
CA ASN A 41 12.62 12.45 7.84
C ASN A 41 11.81 11.57 8.80
N VAL A 42 11.22 12.15 9.84
CA VAL A 42 10.47 11.39 10.85
C VAL A 42 9.18 10.86 10.24
N GLU A 43 9.20 9.58 9.88
CA GLU A 43 8.01 8.83 9.51
C GLU A 43 7.85 7.69 10.50
N ALA A 44 6.65 7.56 11.07
CA ALA A 44 6.30 6.47 11.97
C ALA A 44 4.85 6.09 11.74
N LYS A 45 4.56 4.79 11.68
CA LYS A 45 3.21 4.26 11.50
C LYS A 45 3.07 2.93 12.24
N LEU A 46 1.99 2.82 13.00
CA LEU A 46 1.54 1.57 13.60
C LEU A 46 0.36 1.07 12.79
N GLU A 47 0.42 -0.16 12.30
CA GLU A 47 -0.67 -0.79 11.57
C GLU A 47 -1.11 -2.07 12.26
N ALA A 48 -2.42 -2.28 12.35
CA ALA A 48 -3.02 -3.55 12.72
C ALA A 48 -3.76 -4.10 11.50
N GLY A 49 -3.42 -5.32 11.11
CA GLY A 49 -4.00 -6.00 9.97
C GLY A 49 -4.74 -7.27 10.38
N TYR A 50 -5.85 -7.54 9.70
CA TYR A 50 -6.53 -8.83 9.78
C TYR A 50 -6.84 -9.32 8.37
N SER A 51 -6.56 -10.60 8.12
CA SER A 51 -6.77 -11.20 6.80
C SER A 51 -7.57 -12.49 6.90
N LEU A 52 -8.48 -12.67 5.95
CA LEU A 52 -9.25 -13.88 5.73
C LEU A 52 -8.87 -14.44 4.36
N LYS A 53 -8.45 -15.69 4.31
CA LYS A 53 -8.14 -16.40 3.07
C LYS A 53 -9.21 -17.46 2.84
N ILE A 54 -9.97 -17.27 1.77
CA ILE A 54 -11.10 -18.11 1.35
C ILE A 54 -10.65 -18.91 0.13
N PRO A 55 -10.62 -20.25 0.18
CA PRO A 55 -10.38 -21.08 -1.00
C PRO A 55 -11.35 -20.74 -2.14
N MET A 56 -10.82 -20.47 -3.33
CA MET A 56 -11.62 -20.08 -4.48
C MET A 56 -10.88 -20.41 -5.77
N MET A 57 -11.59 -20.93 -6.79
CA MET A 57 -11.00 -21.39 -8.07
C MET A 57 -9.87 -22.41 -7.88
N GLN A 58 -9.97 -23.25 -6.86
CA GLN A 58 -9.04 -24.36 -6.68
C GLN A 58 -9.33 -25.46 -7.69
N GLY A 59 -8.26 -26.07 -8.18
CA GLY A 59 -8.28 -27.21 -9.07
C GLY A 59 -7.04 -28.05 -8.88
N ASP A 60 -6.96 -29.15 -9.63
CA ASP A 60 -5.82 -30.05 -9.55
C ASP A 60 -4.56 -29.42 -10.14
N GLY A 61 -3.41 -29.81 -9.59
CA GLY A 61 -2.09 -29.40 -10.06
C GLY A 61 -1.51 -28.15 -9.37
N PRO A 62 -0.22 -27.88 -9.58
CA PRO A 62 0.55 -26.92 -8.80
C PRO A 62 0.15 -25.45 -9.02
N LEU A 63 -0.53 -25.15 -10.14
CA LEU A 63 -0.93 -23.79 -10.50
C LEU A 63 -2.27 -23.37 -9.90
N PHE A 64 -3.13 -24.32 -9.53
CA PHE A 64 -4.51 -24.07 -9.12
C PHE A 64 -4.80 -24.50 -7.68
N SER A 65 -4.02 -25.42 -7.10
CA SER A 65 -4.26 -25.94 -5.74
C SER A 65 -4.23 -24.87 -4.65
N GLY A 66 -3.41 -23.83 -4.84
CA GLY A 66 -3.25 -22.72 -3.88
C GLY A 66 -4.19 -21.53 -4.10
N ASN A 67 -5.06 -21.58 -5.10
CA ASN A 67 -5.91 -20.44 -5.48
C ASN A 67 -6.88 -20.04 -4.37
N ASN A 68 -7.08 -18.73 -4.24
CA ASN A 68 -7.84 -18.16 -3.13
C ASN A 68 -8.33 -16.75 -3.44
N LEU A 69 -9.32 -16.33 -2.65
CA LEU A 69 -9.67 -14.95 -2.43
C LEU A 69 -9.22 -14.56 -1.02
N LYS A 70 -8.36 -13.56 -0.92
CA LYS A 70 -7.87 -13.01 0.34
C LYS A 70 -8.47 -11.63 0.59
N VAL A 71 -9.23 -11.49 1.67
CA VAL A 71 -9.78 -10.21 2.12
C VAL A 71 -8.92 -9.71 3.27
N LYS A 72 -8.46 -8.46 3.20
CA LYS A 72 -7.62 -7.83 4.23
C LYS A 72 -8.26 -6.54 4.71
N GLY A 73 -8.43 -6.41 6.02
CA GLY A 73 -8.70 -5.15 6.69
C GLY A 73 -7.43 -4.64 7.36
N LEU A 74 -7.16 -3.34 7.25
CA LEU A 74 -6.02 -2.68 7.86
C LEU A 74 -6.47 -1.38 8.54
N VAL A 75 -5.95 -1.14 9.74
CA VAL A 75 -6.07 0.13 10.44
C VAL A 75 -4.66 0.62 10.74
N GLY A 76 -4.31 1.79 10.21
CA GLY A 76 -3.01 2.42 10.41
C GLY A 76 -3.16 3.75 11.15
N VAL A 77 -2.23 4.03 12.06
CA VAL A 77 -2.11 5.32 12.74
C VAL A 77 -0.65 5.79 12.71
N SER A 78 -0.45 7.04 12.34
CA SER A 78 0.82 7.76 12.40
C SER A 78 0.66 8.97 13.33
N PRO A 79 1.74 9.68 13.68
CA PRO A 79 1.64 10.87 14.52
C PRO A 79 0.70 11.96 13.99
N VAL A 80 0.40 11.95 12.69
CA VAL A 80 -0.42 12.97 12.02
C VAL A 80 -1.63 12.43 11.27
N ALA A 81 -1.84 11.11 11.20
CA ALA A 81 -2.95 10.57 10.42
C ALA A 81 -3.48 9.23 10.94
N ALA A 82 -4.73 8.95 10.60
CA ALA A 82 -5.34 7.63 10.74
C ALA A 82 -5.90 7.20 9.39
N THR A 83 -5.71 5.93 9.05
CA THR A 83 -6.17 5.32 7.80
C THR A 83 -6.83 3.97 8.09
N VAL A 84 -7.94 3.70 7.42
CA VAL A 84 -8.54 2.37 7.34
C VAL A 84 -8.54 1.93 5.89
N SER A 85 -8.14 0.68 5.64
CA SER A 85 -8.05 0.09 4.31
C SER A 85 -8.75 -1.26 4.27
N LEU A 86 -9.37 -1.55 3.14
CA LEU A 86 -9.98 -2.84 2.82
C LEU A 86 -9.51 -3.26 1.43
N ASP A 87 -8.93 -4.47 1.34
CA ASP A 87 -8.43 -5.05 0.10
C ASP A 87 -9.05 -6.42 -0.14
N ALA A 88 -9.42 -6.69 -1.39
CA ALA A 88 -9.75 -8.01 -1.91
C ALA A 88 -8.67 -8.42 -2.93
N ILE A 89 -8.01 -9.54 -2.69
CA ILE A 89 -6.92 -10.05 -3.51
C ILE A 89 -7.32 -11.43 -4.02
N LEU A 90 -7.58 -11.52 -5.32
CA LEU A 90 -7.91 -12.76 -6.02
C LEU A 90 -6.63 -13.38 -6.58
N THR A 91 -6.36 -14.63 -6.24
CA THR A 91 -5.29 -15.45 -6.84
C THR A 91 -5.93 -16.49 -7.76
N PRO A 92 -6.22 -16.16 -9.04
CA PRO A 92 -6.83 -17.10 -9.98
C PRO A 92 -5.88 -18.17 -10.50
N ILE A 93 -4.58 -17.94 -10.35
CA ILE A 93 -3.50 -18.90 -10.64
C ILE A 93 -2.32 -18.51 -9.76
N ALA A 94 -1.49 -19.47 -9.35
CA ALA A 94 -0.38 -19.26 -8.39
C ALA A 94 0.58 -18.10 -8.75
N VAL A 95 0.67 -17.75 -10.03
CA VAL A 95 1.57 -16.70 -10.56
C VAL A 95 0.91 -15.33 -10.75
N ILE A 96 -0.40 -15.20 -10.56
CA ILE A 96 -1.14 -13.93 -10.74
C ILE A 96 -1.93 -13.59 -9.49
N GLU A 97 -1.87 -12.33 -9.08
CA GLU A 97 -2.79 -11.74 -8.10
C GLU A 97 -3.51 -10.54 -8.72
N LEU A 98 -4.82 -10.44 -8.51
CA LEU A 98 -5.62 -9.28 -8.85
C LEU A 98 -6.08 -8.62 -7.55
N ASN A 99 -5.78 -7.35 -7.37
CA ASN A 99 -6.13 -6.57 -6.18
C ASN A 99 -7.20 -5.54 -6.53
N LEU A 100 -8.22 -5.44 -5.68
CA LEU A 100 -9.13 -4.31 -5.61
C LEU A 100 -9.13 -3.82 -4.17
N GLY A 101 -8.92 -2.52 -3.94
CA GLY A 101 -8.84 -1.98 -2.60
C GLY A 101 -9.42 -0.58 -2.48
N ALA A 102 -9.86 -0.26 -1.27
CA ALA A 102 -10.27 1.08 -0.87
C ALA A 102 -9.56 1.48 0.42
N SER A 103 -9.27 2.75 0.59
CA SER A 103 -8.71 3.31 1.82
C SER A 103 -9.36 4.64 2.11
N PHE A 104 -9.55 4.92 3.39
CA PHE A 104 -10.16 6.15 3.89
C PHE A 104 -9.31 6.64 5.06
N GLY A 105 -9.09 7.94 5.14
CA GLY A 105 -8.26 8.49 6.20
C GLY A 105 -8.59 9.94 6.54
N THR A 106 -8.07 10.36 7.67
CA THR A 106 -8.06 11.76 8.10
C THR A 106 -6.71 12.07 8.76
N GLY A 107 -6.42 13.35 8.92
CA GLY A 107 -5.14 13.82 9.44
C GLY A 107 -5.29 15.04 10.34
N TRP A 108 -4.30 15.23 11.19
CA TRP A 108 -4.21 16.30 12.17
C TRP A 108 -2.78 16.81 12.30
N ASP A 109 -2.62 17.93 12.99
CA ASP A 109 -1.32 18.52 13.19
C ASP A 109 -0.67 18.00 14.46
N PHE A 110 0.64 17.79 14.37
CA PHE A 110 1.48 17.37 15.47
C PHE A 110 2.60 18.38 15.70
N GLY A 111 2.24 19.46 16.39
CA GLY A 111 3.10 20.63 16.60
C GLY A 111 4.43 20.36 17.32
N LEU A 112 4.56 19.25 18.06
CA LEU A 112 5.84 18.86 18.68
C LEU A 112 6.93 18.53 17.65
N LEU A 113 6.53 18.12 16.44
CA LEU A 113 7.44 17.77 15.34
C LEU A 113 7.24 18.66 14.11
N ASP A 114 6.40 19.70 14.21
CA ASP A 114 6.03 20.57 13.07
C ASP A 114 5.53 19.76 11.85
N LEU A 115 4.73 18.72 12.12
CA LEU A 115 4.16 17.84 11.11
C LEU A 115 2.66 18.13 10.97
N GLU A 116 2.18 18.17 9.73
CA GLU A 116 0.78 18.38 9.40
C GLU A 116 0.29 17.18 8.57
N GLY A 117 -0.81 16.57 9.00
CA GLY A 117 -1.32 15.34 8.39
C GLY A 117 -2.23 15.55 7.19
N LEU A 118 -2.88 16.71 7.13
CA LEU A 118 -3.71 17.15 6.02
C LEU A 118 -3.37 18.59 5.71
N ARG A 119 -3.16 18.87 4.43
CA ARG A 119 -2.98 20.24 3.95
C ARG A 119 -3.84 20.50 2.73
N LEU A 120 -4.24 21.75 2.57
CA LEU A 120 -5.02 22.25 1.45
C LEU A 120 -4.40 23.54 0.92
N SER A 121 -4.52 23.74 -0.39
CA SER A 121 -4.11 24.94 -1.10
C SER A 121 -5.31 25.81 -1.48
N THR A 122 -5.07 27.08 -1.80
CA THR A 122 -6.05 27.97 -2.44
C THR A 122 -6.11 27.81 -3.96
N GLY A 123 -5.23 27.00 -4.55
CA GLY A 123 -5.11 26.73 -5.98
C GLY A 123 -4.52 25.35 -6.28
N GLY A 124 -4.18 25.10 -7.54
CA GLY A 124 -3.60 23.83 -7.98
C GLY A 124 -2.15 23.62 -7.54
N ILE A 125 -1.54 22.55 -8.04
CA ILE A 125 -0.14 22.19 -7.77
C ILE A 125 0.79 23.39 -8.05
N GLY A 126 1.79 23.59 -7.18
CA GLY A 126 2.69 24.76 -7.23
C GLY A 126 2.22 25.95 -6.38
N THR A 127 1.02 25.87 -5.78
CA THR A 127 0.55 26.84 -4.79
C THR A 127 0.92 26.37 -3.38
N ALA A 128 1.21 27.30 -2.46
CA ALA A 128 1.55 26.96 -1.08
C ALA A 128 0.39 26.25 -0.37
N LEU A 129 0.70 25.18 0.38
CA LEU A 129 -0.27 24.45 1.18
C LEU A 129 -0.23 24.92 2.63
N SER A 130 -1.40 24.96 3.26
CA SER A 130 -1.56 25.20 4.69
C SER A 130 -2.29 24.03 5.34
N SER A 131 -2.11 23.82 6.64
CA SER A 131 -2.87 22.84 7.41
C SER A 131 -4.37 22.93 7.14
N ASP A 132 -4.98 21.77 6.92
CA ASP A 132 -6.43 21.56 6.86
C ASP A 132 -6.81 20.43 7.84
N GLN A 133 -6.26 20.51 9.06
CA GLN A 133 -6.46 19.55 10.14
C GLN A 133 -7.93 19.17 10.30
N LEU A 134 -8.22 17.87 10.14
CA LEU A 134 -9.57 17.29 10.23
C LEU A 134 -10.63 17.96 9.31
N GLY A 135 -10.22 18.74 8.31
CA GLY A 135 -11.11 19.48 7.40
C GLY A 135 -11.92 18.58 6.45
N GLY A 136 -11.54 17.31 6.33
CA GLY A 136 -12.20 16.36 5.44
C GLY A 136 -11.64 14.95 5.53
N MET A 137 -12.03 14.14 4.55
CA MET A 137 -11.63 12.75 4.43
C MET A 137 -10.79 12.54 3.16
N TYR A 138 -9.61 11.98 3.34
CA TYR A 138 -8.83 11.38 2.27
C TYR A 138 -9.47 10.04 1.88
N TYR A 139 -9.52 9.74 0.59
CA TYR A 139 -9.92 8.44 0.08
C TYR A 139 -9.06 8.01 -1.09
N LYS A 140 -8.85 6.69 -1.18
CA LYS A 140 -8.16 6.04 -2.28
C LYS A 140 -8.93 4.81 -2.71
N VAL A 141 -9.16 4.66 -4.00
CA VAL A 141 -9.67 3.41 -4.60
C VAL A 141 -8.63 2.94 -5.59
N LYS A 142 -8.28 1.66 -5.54
CA LYS A 142 -7.22 1.08 -6.37
C LYS A 142 -7.66 -0.24 -6.99
N ALA A 143 -7.16 -0.48 -8.19
CA ALA A 143 -7.15 -1.77 -8.84
C ALA A 143 -5.72 -2.08 -9.27
N GLY A 144 -5.26 -3.30 -9.05
CA GLY A 144 -3.92 -3.69 -9.43
C GLY A 144 -3.80 -5.15 -9.82
N ALA A 145 -2.72 -5.46 -10.50
CA ALA A 145 -2.38 -6.81 -10.91
C ALA A 145 -0.92 -7.07 -10.58
N ALA A 146 -0.64 -8.28 -10.10
CA ALA A 146 0.69 -8.72 -9.77
C ALA A 146 1.02 -10.01 -10.51
N PHE A 147 2.25 -10.10 -10.98
CA PHE A 147 2.84 -11.34 -11.47
C PHE A 147 3.94 -11.73 -10.50
N GLN A 148 3.97 -13.01 -10.12
CA GLN A 148 4.96 -13.53 -9.19
C GLN A 148 5.44 -14.90 -9.63
N PHE A 149 6.71 -15.16 -9.36
CA PHE A 149 7.34 -16.44 -9.65
C PHE A 149 8.45 -16.72 -8.64
N ASP A 150 8.61 -17.98 -8.26
CA ASP A 150 9.69 -18.46 -7.41
C ASP A 150 10.32 -19.69 -8.07
N THR A 151 11.64 -19.65 -8.28
CA THR A 151 12.38 -20.78 -8.88
C THR A 151 12.34 -22.05 -8.03
N ALA A 152 12.11 -21.95 -6.70
CA ALA A 152 11.95 -23.11 -5.83
C ALA A 152 10.71 -23.94 -6.14
N ALA A 153 9.72 -23.36 -6.84
CA ALA A 153 8.55 -24.09 -7.33
C ALA A 153 8.91 -25.08 -8.47
N ILE A 154 10.02 -24.85 -9.17
CA ILE A 154 10.53 -25.76 -10.23
C ILE A 154 11.66 -26.63 -9.70
N PHE A 155 12.57 -26.05 -8.93
CA PHE A 155 13.76 -26.72 -8.38
C PHE A 155 13.66 -26.76 -6.87
N PRO A 156 13.14 -27.82 -6.26
CA PRO A 156 13.02 -27.90 -4.80
C PRO A 156 14.40 -27.87 -4.13
N GLY A 157 14.55 -27.02 -3.12
CA GLY A 157 15.78 -26.94 -2.31
C GLY A 157 15.79 -25.69 -1.43
N ASP A 158 16.57 -25.72 -0.36
CA ASP A 158 16.58 -24.64 0.63
C ASP A 158 17.22 -23.33 0.10
N TRP A 159 18.05 -23.42 -0.95
CA TRP A 159 18.82 -22.32 -1.54
C TRP A 159 18.43 -22.04 -3.00
N THR A 160 17.29 -22.54 -3.46
CA THR A 160 16.88 -22.44 -4.87
C THR A 160 15.82 -21.37 -5.10
N SER A 161 15.47 -20.57 -4.09
CA SER A 161 14.39 -19.56 -4.19
C SER A 161 14.91 -18.20 -4.64
N VAL A 162 14.75 -17.94 -5.94
CA VAL A 162 14.81 -16.61 -6.55
C VAL A 162 13.37 -16.18 -6.80
N VAL A 163 12.97 -15.11 -6.11
CA VAL A 163 11.63 -14.54 -6.18
C VAL A 163 11.65 -13.39 -7.18
N LEU A 164 10.77 -13.47 -8.15
CA LEU A 164 10.46 -12.40 -9.09
C LEU A 164 9.04 -11.94 -8.82
N ARG A 165 8.86 -10.64 -8.67
CA ARG A 165 7.53 -10.07 -8.55
C ARG A 165 7.45 -8.73 -9.27
N THR A 166 6.38 -8.53 -10.02
CA THR A 166 5.96 -7.19 -10.44
C THR A 166 4.53 -6.94 -9.99
N TYR A 167 4.24 -5.72 -9.57
CA TYR A 167 2.90 -5.26 -9.20
C TYR A 167 2.62 -3.92 -9.86
N HIS A 168 1.44 -3.81 -10.47
CA HIS A 168 1.00 -2.59 -11.14
C HIS A 168 -0.33 -2.17 -10.55
N GLU A 169 -0.42 -0.93 -10.09
CA GLU A 169 -1.57 -0.35 -9.44
C GLU A 169 -2.02 0.90 -10.20
N LEU A 170 -3.28 0.92 -10.62
CA LEU A 170 -3.99 2.14 -10.98
C LEU A 170 -4.86 2.53 -9.79
N ASN A 171 -4.73 3.77 -9.33
CA ASN A 171 -5.52 4.26 -8.20
C ASN A 171 -6.10 5.63 -8.49
N TYR A 172 -7.26 5.90 -7.91
CA TYR A 172 -7.81 7.24 -7.79
C TYR A 172 -7.65 7.68 -6.34
N GLN A 173 -7.01 8.83 -6.14
CA GLN A 173 -6.87 9.45 -4.83
C GLN A 173 -7.65 10.75 -4.82
N GLY A 174 -8.28 11.05 -3.69
CA GLY A 174 -8.95 12.33 -3.53
C GLY A 174 -9.11 12.75 -2.09
N TYR A 175 -9.39 14.03 -1.93
CA TYR A 175 -9.69 14.68 -0.67
C TYR A 175 -11.03 15.41 -0.78
N THR A 176 -11.93 15.18 0.18
CA THR A 176 -13.31 15.68 0.09
C THR A 176 -13.43 17.20 0.19
N ASN A 177 -12.41 17.88 0.75
CA ASN A 177 -12.40 19.34 0.88
C ASN A 177 -11.62 20.03 -0.26
N ALA A 178 -11.11 19.26 -1.23
CA ALA A 178 -10.46 19.79 -2.42
C ALA A 178 -11.35 19.57 -3.65
N ASP A 179 -11.56 20.64 -4.40
CA ASP A 179 -12.09 20.55 -5.77
C ASP A 179 -11.05 19.95 -6.72
N LYS A 180 -11.47 19.66 -7.96
CA LYS A 180 -10.65 18.91 -8.94
C LYS A 180 -9.22 19.45 -9.13
N ASN A 181 -9.04 20.77 -9.19
CA ASN A 181 -7.77 21.43 -9.47
C ASN A 181 -7.22 22.17 -8.23
N ILE A 182 -7.56 21.68 -7.03
CA ILE A 182 -7.06 22.22 -5.78
C ILE A 182 -6.06 21.22 -5.22
N ALA A 183 -4.84 21.69 -4.99
CA ALA A 183 -3.79 20.88 -4.42
C ALA A 183 -4.07 20.59 -2.94
N TRP A 184 -3.80 19.36 -2.53
CA TRP A 184 -3.88 18.90 -1.16
C TRP A 184 -2.73 17.92 -0.88
N GLU A 185 -2.42 17.71 0.39
CA GLU A 185 -1.44 16.71 0.83
C GLU A 185 -2.04 15.88 1.97
N TYR A 186 -1.85 14.57 1.92
CA TYR A 186 -2.20 13.65 3.01
C TYR A 186 -0.96 12.92 3.51
N GLU A 187 -0.77 12.85 4.83
CA GLU A 187 0.29 12.11 5.51
C GLU A 187 1.69 12.41 4.94
N THR A 188 1.97 13.69 4.63
CA THR A 188 3.25 14.16 4.07
C THR A 188 3.66 13.53 2.73
N SER A 189 2.69 13.00 1.96
CA SER A 189 2.96 12.24 0.73
C SER A 189 3.40 13.10 -0.47
N GLY A 190 3.31 14.43 -0.38
CA GLY A 190 3.48 15.37 -1.48
C GLY A 190 2.13 15.95 -1.95
N ALA A 191 2.17 17.08 -2.63
CA ALA A 191 0.99 17.71 -3.21
C ALA A 191 0.38 16.81 -4.29
N MET A 192 -0.94 16.66 -4.24
CA MET A 192 -1.75 15.91 -5.19
C MET A 192 -3.01 16.70 -5.53
N GLU A 193 -3.60 16.38 -6.67
CA GLU A 193 -4.97 16.77 -7.02
C GLU A 193 -5.89 15.53 -7.03
N ASN A 194 -7.20 15.77 -7.08
CA ASN A 194 -8.17 14.67 -7.15
C ASN A 194 -8.09 13.98 -8.52
N GLY A 195 -7.36 12.86 -8.58
CA GLY A 195 -6.91 12.32 -9.84
C GLY A 195 -6.48 10.86 -9.79
N PHE A 196 -6.18 10.35 -10.98
CA PHE A 196 -5.66 9.00 -11.14
C PHE A 196 -4.14 8.99 -11.14
N ASN A 197 -3.58 8.02 -10.45
CA ASN A 197 -2.16 7.80 -10.31
C ASN A 197 -1.83 6.35 -10.62
N TYR A 198 -0.59 6.12 -10.99
CA TYR A 198 -0.06 4.78 -11.20
C TYR A 198 1.19 4.53 -10.38
N LYS A 199 1.26 3.31 -9.86
CA LYS A 199 2.42 2.78 -9.17
C LYS A 199 2.81 1.46 -9.82
N GLY A 200 4.09 1.33 -10.17
CA GLY A 200 4.72 0.07 -10.52
C GLY A 200 5.70 -0.34 -9.43
N GLU A 201 5.74 -1.62 -9.07
CA GLU A 201 6.71 -2.19 -8.15
C GLU A 201 7.36 -3.41 -8.80
N TYR A 202 8.68 -3.49 -8.78
CA TYR A 202 9.45 -4.58 -9.35
C TYR A 202 10.43 -5.09 -8.30
N LEU A 203 10.37 -6.38 -8.00
CA LEU A 203 11.20 -7.01 -6.98
C LEU A 203 11.91 -8.23 -7.57
N VAL A 204 13.22 -8.27 -7.36
CA VAL A 204 14.06 -9.44 -7.59
C VAL A 204 14.73 -9.77 -6.28
N GLY A 205 14.41 -10.93 -5.73
CA GLY A 205 14.84 -11.34 -4.39
C GLY A 205 15.41 -12.74 -4.36
N TYR A 206 16.23 -12.99 -3.35
CA TYR A 206 16.73 -14.30 -3.00
C TYR A 206 16.27 -14.65 -1.59
N GLN A 207 15.54 -15.76 -1.44
CA GLN A 207 15.17 -16.27 -0.12
C GLN A 207 16.23 -17.25 0.37
N MET A 208 16.57 -17.14 1.65
CA MET A 208 17.62 -17.91 2.29
C MET A 208 17.09 -18.64 3.52
N PRO A 209 17.59 -19.85 3.82
CA PRO A 209 17.17 -20.66 4.98
C PRO A 209 17.91 -20.26 6.26
N ILE A 210 18.14 -18.95 6.47
CA ILE A 210 18.83 -18.39 7.63
C ILE A 210 18.03 -17.19 8.17
N LYS A 211 18.42 -16.64 9.33
CA LYS A 211 17.69 -15.52 9.97
C LYS A 211 17.51 -14.32 9.03
N LEU A 212 18.54 -13.94 8.27
CA LEU A 212 18.37 -13.05 7.13
C LEU A 212 17.75 -13.88 5.99
N ASN A 213 16.42 -13.94 5.95
CA ASN A 213 15.71 -14.88 5.09
C ASN A 213 15.34 -14.32 3.71
N MET A 214 15.54 -13.02 3.49
CA MET A 214 15.40 -12.42 2.15
C MET A 214 16.38 -11.26 1.97
N VAL A 215 17.02 -11.22 0.79
CA VAL A 215 17.65 -10.03 0.24
C VAL A 215 17.07 -9.77 -1.14
N ALA A 216 16.61 -8.55 -1.40
CA ALA A 216 15.97 -8.21 -2.66
C ALA A 216 16.29 -6.79 -3.11
N VAL A 217 16.30 -6.57 -4.42
CA VAL A 217 16.27 -5.24 -5.02
C VAL A 217 14.81 -4.91 -5.34
N LEU A 218 14.36 -3.74 -4.89
CA LEU A 218 13.02 -3.21 -5.12
C LEU A 218 13.12 -1.92 -5.92
N LEU A 219 12.48 -1.86 -7.08
CA LEU A 219 12.27 -0.65 -7.85
C LEU A 219 10.79 -0.27 -7.76
N GLU A 220 10.50 0.95 -7.31
CA GLU A 220 9.16 1.52 -7.32
C GLU A 220 9.11 2.67 -8.32
N THR A 221 8.14 2.69 -9.22
CA THR A 221 7.95 3.74 -10.24
C THR A 221 6.62 4.42 -10.06
N TYR A 222 6.56 5.73 -10.26
CA TYR A 222 5.37 6.54 -10.00
C TYR A 222 5.01 7.40 -11.21
N ALA A 223 3.71 7.52 -11.48
CA ALA A 223 3.14 8.53 -12.34
C ALA A 223 1.93 9.14 -11.63
N PHE A 224 2.03 10.44 -11.31
CA PHE A 224 0.95 11.20 -10.69
C PHE A 224 0.15 11.92 -11.75
N ASP A 225 -1.16 12.04 -11.54
CA ASP A 225 -2.09 12.71 -12.44
C ASP A 225 -1.99 12.20 -13.89
N MET A 226 -2.24 10.92 -14.15
CA MET A 226 -1.88 10.25 -15.42
C MET A 226 -2.66 10.65 -16.70
N PHE A 227 -3.80 11.32 -16.56
CA PHE A 227 -4.72 11.57 -17.68
C PHE A 227 -4.66 12.95 -18.39
N PRO A 228 -3.92 13.97 -17.94
CA PRO A 228 -3.47 15.07 -18.79
C PRO A 228 -2.52 14.59 -19.89
N VAL A 229 -2.45 15.33 -21.00
CA VAL A 229 -1.66 15.02 -22.21
C VAL A 229 -0.15 15.34 -22.04
N THR A 230 0.29 15.60 -20.82
CA THR A 230 1.65 16.07 -20.54
C THR A 230 2.57 14.89 -20.26
N ALA A 231 3.81 14.94 -20.75
CA ALA A 231 4.80 13.93 -20.42
C ALA A 231 5.09 13.95 -18.92
N HIS A 232 4.92 12.80 -18.25
CA HIS A 232 5.29 12.66 -16.85
C HIS A 232 6.77 12.30 -16.72
N PRO A 233 7.53 12.97 -15.82
CA PRO A 233 8.89 12.55 -15.53
C PRO A 233 8.90 11.11 -14.99
N PHE A 234 9.92 10.34 -15.35
CA PHE A 234 10.10 8.99 -14.81
C PHE A 234 10.61 9.08 -13.35
N LEU A 235 9.68 9.06 -12.40
CA LEU A 235 9.95 9.11 -10.97
C LEU A 235 10.08 7.71 -10.39
N TYR A 236 11.14 7.46 -9.62
CA TYR A 236 11.35 6.15 -9.02
C TYR A 236 12.13 6.18 -7.72
N ASP A 237 11.90 5.14 -6.92
CA ASP A 237 12.71 4.76 -5.76
C ASP A 237 13.41 3.42 -6.04
N LEU A 238 14.66 3.30 -5.62
CA LEU A 238 15.39 2.03 -5.62
C LEU A 238 15.77 1.68 -4.19
N GLY A 239 15.42 0.48 -3.75
CA GLY A 239 15.67 -0.01 -2.40
C GLY A 239 16.35 -1.37 -2.38
N LEU A 240 17.17 -1.60 -1.36
CA LEU A 240 17.67 -2.93 -1.00
C LEU A 240 16.85 -3.44 0.18
N VAL A 241 16.01 -4.42 -0.03
CA VAL A 241 15.19 -5.05 1.00
C VAL A 241 16.00 -6.15 1.67
N MET A 242 16.10 -6.09 3.00
CA MET A 242 16.70 -7.14 3.84
C MET A 242 15.70 -7.54 4.92
N ASN A 243 15.34 -8.81 4.99
CA ASN A 243 14.37 -9.30 5.98
C ASN A 243 15.02 -10.24 6.99
N TYR A 244 14.88 -9.92 8.29
CA TYR A 244 15.37 -10.71 9.41
C TYR A 244 14.18 -11.38 10.12
N ALA A 245 14.07 -12.70 10.03
CA ALA A 245 13.13 -13.50 10.80
C ALA A 245 13.77 -13.91 12.14
N PHE A 246 13.34 -13.27 13.22
CA PHE A 246 13.81 -13.60 14.58
C PHE A 246 13.11 -14.85 15.12
N THR A 247 11.81 -14.95 14.84
CA THR A 247 10.94 -16.11 15.11
C THR A 247 9.97 -16.28 13.94
N ASP A 248 9.14 -17.32 13.96
CA ASP A 248 8.09 -17.53 12.94
C ASP A 248 7.05 -16.40 12.92
N SER A 249 6.86 -15.73 14.06
CA SER A 249 5.89 -14.63 14.21
C SER A 249 6.51 -13.24 14.14
N LEU A 250 7.80 -13.08 14.43
CA LEU A 250 8.45 -11.77 14.55
C LEU A 250 9.56 -11.59 13.50
N ASN A 251 9.40 -10.58 12.64
CA ASN A 251 10.42 -10.22 11.65
C ASN A 251 10.67 -8.70 11.60
N LEU A 252 11.86 -8.35 11.12
CA LEU A 252 12.28 -6.98 10.85
C LEU A 252 12.74 -6.87 9.40
N THR A 253 12.06 -6.03 8.62
CA THR A 253 12.50 -5.63 7.29
C THR A 253 13.25 -4.31 7.36
N VAL A 254 14.40 -4.22 6.68
CA VAL A 254 15.24 -3.03 6.55
C VAL A 254 15.36 -2.68 5.08
N ILE A 255 15.10 -1.42 4.72
CA ILE A 255 15.11 -0.94 3.34
C ILE A 255 15.82 0.42 3.26
N PRO A 256 17.16 0.46 3.06
CA PRO A 256 17.81 1.66 2.53
C PRO A 256 17.29 1.95 1.12
N GLN A 257 16.93 3.22 0.87
CA GLN A 257 16.35 3.68 -0.39
C GLN A 257 17.09 4.90 -0.94
N VAL A 258 17.22 4.94 -2.26
CA VAL A 258 17.58 6.11 -3.06
C VAL A 258 16.39 6.51 -3.95
N THR A 259 16.32 7.76 -4.37
CA THR A 259 15.16 8.30 -5.09
C THR A 259 15.54 9.37 -6.10
N THR A 260 14.74 9.47 -7.17
CA THR A 260 14.71 10.62 -8.08
C THR A 260 13.56 11.59 -7.76
N VAL A 261 12.85 11.38 -6.65
CA VAL A 261 11.71 12.21 -6.25
C VAL A 261 12.16 13.28 -5.27
N GLN A 262 11.84 14.54 -5.57
CA GLN A 262 11.92 15.64 -4.63
C GLN A 262 10.55 16.27 -4.39
N LYS A 263 10.39 16.86 -3.22
CA LYS A 263 9.21 17.62 -2.82
C LYS A 263 9.65 19.04 -2.49
N ASP A 264 8.97 20.03 -3.05
CA ASP A 264 9.16 21.41 -2.63
C ASP A 264 8.79 21.58 -1.14
N ALA A 265 9.51 22.44 -0.42
CA ALA A 265 9.30 22.63 1.01
C ALA A 265 7.97 23.34 1.33
N VAL A 266 7.49 24.19 0.43
CA VAL A 266 6.33 25.06 0.61
C VAL A 266 5.13 24.56 -0.18
N THR A 267 5.32 24.32 -1.48
CA THR A 267 4.24 23.91 -2.40
C THR A 267 4.03 22.40 -2.40
N ARG A 268 4.93 21.63 -1.76
CA ARG A 268 4.93 20.16 -1.72
C ARG A 268 4.91 19.50 -3.10
N GLU A 269 5.15 20.28 -4.16
CA GLU A 269 5.13 19.80 -5.53
C GLU A 269 6.17 18.71 -5.73
N ILE A 270 5.73 17.63 -6.37
CA ILE A 270 6.55 16.47 -6.66
C ILE A 270 7.24 16.70 -8.01
N SER A 271 8.57 16.68 -8.00
CA SER A 271 9.35 16.83 -9.22
C SER A 271 10.54 15.87 -9.27
N TYR A 272 11.17 15.81 -10.44
CA TYR A 272 12.38 15.03 -10.66
C TYR A 272 13.60 15.71 -10.05
N LYS A 273 14.51 14.91 -9.51
CA LYS A 273 15.89 15.26 -9.19
C LYS A 273 16.85 14.14 -9.56
N ASP A 274 18.14 14.47 -9.58
CA ASP A 274 19.20 13.46 -9.64
C ASP A 274 19.11 12.48 -8.47
N LEU A 275 19.52 11.24 -8.75
CA LEU A 275 19.45 10.14 -7.79
C LEU A 275 20.17 10.50 -6.49
N SER A 276 19.44 10.55 -5.38
CA SER A 276 20.00 10.83 -4.06
C SER A 276 19.51 9.82 -3.04
N PHE A 277 20.22 9.73 -1.92
CA PHE A 277 19.70 9.02 -0.76
C PHE A 277 18.34 9.59 -0.34
N LYS A 278 17.39 8.70 -0.03
CA LYS A 278 16.03 9.05 0.41
C LYS A 278 15.92 8.85 1.91
N ARG A 279 16.06 7.60 2.35
CA ARG A 279 15.81 7.17 3.73
C ARG A 279 16.27 5.72 3.97
N VAL A 280 16.29 5.33 5.23
CA VAL A 280 16.24 3.91 5.64
C VAL A 280 14.88 3.67 6.30
N ALA A 281 14.09 2.75 5.74
CA ALA A 281 12.85 2.29 6.33
C ALA A 281 13.08 1.00 7.14
N LEU A 282 12.46 0.92 8.31
CA LEU A 282 12.43 -0.23 9.20
C LEU A 282 10.98 -0.64 9.39
N MET A 283 10.67 -1.93 9.25
CA MET A 283 9.35 -2.49 9.48
C MET A 283 9.48 -3.69 10.42
N LEU A 284 9.02 -3.54 11.65
CA LEU A 284 8.89 -4.64 12.61
C LEU A 284 7.47 -5.19 12.51
N ASN A 285 7.33 -6.48 12.20
CA ASN A 285 6.04 -7.14 12.06
C ASN A 285 5.91 -8.32 13.03
N TYR A 286 4.81 -8.36 13.76
CA TYR A 286 4.41 -9.48 14.61
C TYR A 286 3.09 -10.08 14.11
N SER A 287 3.10 -11.38 13.79
CA SER A 287 1.95 -12.14 13.28
C SER A 287 1.36 -13.06 14.37
N PHE A 288 0.03 -13.17 14.45
CA PHE A 288 -0.69 -14.01 15.41
C PHE A 288 -2.00 -14.59 14.83
#